data_AF-A0A1I2BV64-F1
#
_entry.id   AF-A0A1I2BV64-F1
#
_cell.length_a   1.000
_cell.length_b   1.000
_cell.length_c   1.000
_cell.angle_alpha   90.00
_cell.angle_beta   90.00
_cell.angle_gamma   90.00
#
_symmetry.space_group_name_H-M   'P 1'
#
loop_
_entity.id
_entity.type
_entity.pdbx_description
1 polymer ?
#
loop_
_entity_poly.entity_id
_entity_poly.type
_entity_poly.pdbx_seq_one_letter_code
_entity_poly.pdbx_strand_id
1 'polypeptide(L)'
;MEHKLLYHITDYKNLPSIFEKGVLVAHSQVTFKKISYSDIAYGHIQDRRSSTRVQASPYGMLHDYVPFYFAPKSPMLYAIKNG
;
A
#
# COMPACT_ATOMS: atom_id res chain seq x y z
N MET A 1 11.80 -5.62 -24.53
CA MET A 1 10.64 -5.78 -23.65
C MET A 1 10.20 -4.41 -23.21
N GLU A 2 8.92 -4.08 -23.33
CA GLU A 2 8.38 -2.79 -22.89
C GLU A 2 8.26 -2.79 -21.35
N HIS A 3 8.78 -1.75 -20.70
CA HIS A 3 8.65 -1.60 -19.25
C HIS A 3 7.28 -1.00 -18.94
N LYS A 4 6.40 -1.78 -18.29
CA LYS A 4 5.15 -1.24 -17.74
C LYS A 4 5.43 -0.58 -16.40
N LEU A 5 5.17 0.73 -16.31
CA LEU A 5 5.23 1.47 -15.06
C LEU A 5 4.02 1.13 -14.19
N LEU A 6 4.27 0.99 -12.90
CA LEU A 6 3.25 0.80 -11.87
C LEU A 6 3.23 2.02 -10.96
N TYR A 7 2.04 2.40 -10.52
CA TYR A 7 1.84 3.50 -9.57
C TYR A 7 1.71 2.97 -8.15
N HIS A 8 2.20 3.72 -7.18
CA HIS A 8 1.97 3.51 -5.76
C HIS A 8 1.39 4.81 -5.17
N ILE A 9 0.39 4.68 -4.29
CA ILE A 9 -0.30 5.82 -3.68
C ILE A 9 0.01 5.78 -2.19
N THR A 10 0.47 6.90 -1.65
CA THR A 10 0.85 7.05 -0.25
C THR A 10 0.68 8.50 0.19
N ASP A 11 0.59 8.74 1.50
CA ASP A 11 0.66 10.09 2.06
C ASP A 11 2.05 10.70 1.85
N TYR A 12 2.12 12.00 1.59
CA TYR A 12 3.40 12.73 1.46
C TYR A 12 4.27 12.59 2.72
N LYS A 13 3.66 12.44 3.91
CA LYS A 13 4.35 12.22 5.19
C LYS A 13 5.14 10.92 5.23
N ASN A 14 4.82 9.96 4.36
CA ASN A 14 5.55 8.69 4.27
C ASN A 14 6.82 8.80 3.42
N LEU A 15 6.94 9.85 2.58
CA LEU A 15 8.06 10.00 1.64
C LEU A 15 9.44 10.04 2.33
N PRO A 16 9.67 10.77 3.44
CA PRO A 16 10.96 10.75 4.12
C PRO A 16 11.40 9.33 4.52
N SER A 17 10.48 8.54 5.08
CA SER A 17 10.74 7.16 5.50
C SER A 17 11.02 6.23 4.31
N ILE A 18 10.32 6.44 3.19
CA ILE A 18 10.53 5.67 1.95
C ILE A 18 11.90 5.99 1.34
N PHE A 19 12.26 7.27 1.26
CA PHE A 19 13.55 7.69 0.70
C PHE A 19 14.73 7.26 1.57
N GLU A 20 14.60 7.37 2.89
CA GLU A 20 15.62 6.89 3.83
C GLU A 20 15.88 5.38 3.68
N LYS A 21 14.82 4.57 3.54
CA LYS A 21 14.92 3.11 3.45
C LYS A 21 15.24 2.60 2.05
N GLY A 22 14.99 3.42 1.03
CA GLY A 22 15.14 3.04 -0.38
C GLY A 22 14.14 1.97 -0.86
N VAL A 23 13.11 1.65 -0.06
CA VAL A 23 12.15 0.58 -0.34
C VAL A 23 10.73 0.96 0.09
N LEU A 24 9.75 0.39 -0.59
CA LEU A 24 8.36 0.32 -0.12
C LEU A 24 8.20 -0.92 0.76
N VAL A 25 7.50 -0.78 1.87
CA VAL A 25 7.23 -1.87 2.83
C VAL A 25 5.74 -2.20 2.83
N ALA A 26 5.42 -3.49 2.95
CA ALA A 26 4.04 -3.96 3.09
C ALA A 26 3.47 -3.54 4.46
N HIS A 27 2.14 -3.48 4.57
CA HIS A 27 1.47 -3.01 5.78
C HIS A 27 1.80 -3.89 7.00
N SER A 28 1.88 -5.22 6.82
CA SER A 28 2.30 -6.13 7.90
C SER A 28 3.69 -5.81 8.44
N GLN A 29 4.62 -5.38 7.58
CA GLN A 29 5.96 -4.97 7.96
C GLN A 29 5.99 -3.61 8.66
N VAL A 30 5.11 -2.67 8.26
CA VAL A 30 4.94 -1.39 8.96
C VAL A 30 4.54 -1.63 10.41
N THR A 31 3.54 -2.47 10.64
CA THR A 31 3.08 -2.84 11.99
C THR A 31 4.17 -3.57 12.78
N PHE A 32 4.79 -4.59 12.18
CA PHE A 32 5.82 -5.39 12.85
C PHE A 32 7.05 -4.57 13.26
N LYS A 33 7.54 -3.70 12.36
CA LYS A 33 8.71 -2.85 12.60
C LYS A 33 8.39 -1.53 13.29
N LYS A 34 7.11 -1.27 13.60
CA LYS A 34 6.61 -0.02 14.18
C LYS A 34 7.08 1.21 13.40
N ILE A 35 7.03 1.14 12.06
CA ILE A 35 7.41 2.24 11.18
C ILE A 35 6.35 3.33 11.29
N SER A 36 6.78 4.58 11.52
CA SER A 36 5.88 5.73 11.44
C SER A 36 5.27 5.81 10.04
N TYR A 37 3.94 5.72 9.96
CA TYR A 37 3.19 5.62 8.72
C TYR A 37 1.84 6.33 8.85
N SER A 38 1.55 7.21 7.90
CA SER A 38 0.25 7.85 7.72
C SER A 38 -0.58 7.00 6.76
N ASP A 39 -1.61 6.34 7.28
CA ASP A 39 -2.54 5.53 6.48
C ASP A 39 -3.61 6.43 5.84
N ILE A 40 -3.82 6.26 4.54
CA ILE A 40 -4.83 6.99 3.75
C ILE A 40 -5.98 6.09 3.30
N ALA A 41 -5.91 4.79 3.60
CA ALA A 41 -6.94 3.83 3.27
C ALA A 41 -8.07 3.86 4.32
N TYR A 42 -9.29 3.54 3.88
CA TYR A 42 -10.40 3.33 4.82
C TYR A 42 -10.13 2.11 5.70
N GLY A 43 -10.36 2.24 7.01
CA GLY A 43 -10.12 1.18 8.00
C GLY A 43 -10.74 -0.16 7.60
N HIS A 44 -12.03 -0.18 7.23
CA HIS A 44 -12.70 -1.41 6.81
C HIS A 44 -12.07 -2.09 5.57
N ILE A 45 -11.44 -1.32 4.67
CA ILE A 45 -10.69 -1.88 3.54
C ILE A 45 -9.39 -2.51 4.05
N GLN A 46 -8.68 -1.86 4.97
CA GLN A 46 -7.48 -2.42 5.57
C GLN A 46 -7.79 -3.71 6.36
N ASP A 47 -8.88 -3.74 7.12
CA ASP A 47 -9.34 -4.93 7.85
C ASP A 47 -9.66 -6.10 6.92
N ARG A 48 -10.28 -5.81 5.77
CA ARG A 48 -10.51 -6.83 4.75
C ARG A 48 -9.17 -7.33 4.17
N ARG A 49 -8.22 -6.44 3.92
CA ARG A 49 -6.91 -6.82 3.36
C ARG A 49 -6.05 -7.63 4.33
N SER A 50 -6.14 -7.36 5.63
CA SER A 50 -5.42 -8.12 6.67
C SER A 50 -5.90 -9.57 6.77
N SER A 51 -7.15 -9.83 6.39
CA SER A 51 -7.79 -11.16 6.45
C SER A 51 -7.94 -11.85 5.09
N THR A 52 -7.64 -11.17 3.98
CA THR A 52 -7.73 -11.75 2.63
C THR A 52 -6.50 -12.60 2.31
N ARG A 53 -6.68 -13.92 2.18
CA ARG A 53 -5.62 -14.86 1.79
C ARG A 53 -5.29 -14.78 0.30
N VAL A 54 -4.01 -14.69 -0.02
CA VAL A 54 -3.48 -14.79 -1.39
C VAL A 54 -3.35 -16.26 -1.78
N GLN A 55 -4.00 -16.67 -2.87
CA GLN A 55 -4.02 -18.06 -3.35
C GLN A 55 -2.84 -18.41 -4.26
N ALA A 56 -2.04 -17.42 -4.65
CA ALA A 56 -0.84 -17.60 -5.46
C ALA A 56 0.40 -17.58 -4.55
N SER A 57 1.39 -18.42 -4.88
CA SER A 57 2.71 -18.39 -4.22
C SER A 57 3.30 -16.97 -4.24
N PRO A 58 3.92 -16.49 -3.15
CA PRO A 58 4.27 -17.20 -1.90
C PRO A 58 3.15 -17.29 -0.84
N TYR A 59 1.88 -17.08 -1.20
CA TYR A 59 0.71 -17.12 -0.32
C TYR A 59 0.73 -16.00 0.74
N GLY A 60 0.16 -16.21 1.93
CA GLY A 60 0.04 -15.17 2.96
C GLY A 60 -1.21 -14.32 2.82
N MET A 61 -1.20 -13.16 3.48
CA MET A 61 -2.31 -12.21 3.48
C MET A 61 -2.04 -11.08 2.50
N LEU A 62 -3.08 -10.42 2.02
CA LEU A 62 -2.93 -9.28 1.12
C LEU A 62 -2.16 -8.10 1.75
N HIS A 63 -2.08 -8.05 3.09
CA HIS A 63 -1.22 -7.13 3.85
C HIS A 63 0.26 -7.44 3.82
N ASP A 64 0.66 -8.63 3.36
CA ASP A 64 2.06 -9.01 3.18
C ASP A 64 2.65 -8.50 1.86
N TYR A 65 1.85 -7.80 1.05
CA TYR A 65 2.22 -7.29 -0.26
C TYR A 65 2.07 -5.77 -0.34
N VAL A 66 3.00 -5.13 -1.07
CA VAL A 66 2.91 -3.70 -1.40
C VAL A 66 1.87 -3.50 -2.51
N PRO A 67 0.85 -2.64 -2.33
CA PRO A 67 -0.15 -2.39 -3.35
C PRO A 67 0.40 -1.51 -4.49
N PHE A 68 0.11 -1.93 -5.71
CA PHE A 68 0.41 -1.19 -6.94
C PHE A 68 -0.85 -1.01 -7.80
N TYR A 69 -0.86 0.04 -8.61
CA TYR A 69 -1.96 0.43 -9.48
C TYR A 69 -1.48 0.60 -10.92
N PHE A 70 -2.35 0.26 -11.89
CA PHE A 70 -2.07 0.47 -13.31
C PHE A 70 -2.47 1.88 -13.81
N ALA A 71 -3.21 2.64 -13.00
CA ALA A 71 -3.68 3.97 -13.36
C ALA A 71 -3.33 4.99 -12.25
N PRO A 72 -3.02 6.25 -12.62
CA PRO A 72 -2.61 7.27 -11.66
C PRO A 72 -3.76 7.82 -10.80
N LYS A 73 -5.01 7.71 -11.26
CA LYS A 73 -6.20 8.24 -10.58
C LYS A 73 -7.07 7.09 -10.08
N SER A 74 -6.89 6.70 -8.82
CA SER A 74 -7.72 5.66 -8.20
C SER A 74 -9.05 6.22 -7.68
N PRO A 75 -10.11 5.38 -7.60
CA PRO A 75 -11.34 5.75 -6.92
C PRO A 75 -11.11 6.19 -5.47
N MET A 76 -10.11 5.61 -4.79
CA MET A 76 -9.71 6.02 -3.44
C MET A 76 -9.22 7.48 -3.41
N LEU A 77 -8.43 7.93 -4.39
CA LEU A 77 -8.02 9.34 -4.48
C LEU A 77 -9.20 10.29 -4.70
N TYR A 78 -10.20 9.87 -5.49
CA TYR A 78 -11.43 10.63 -5.63
C TYR A 78 -12.19 10.73 -4.29
N ALA A 79 -12.31 9.61 -3.57
CA ALA A 79 -13.01 9.56 -2.29
C ALA A 79 -12.31 10.39 -1.21
N ILE A 80 -10.97 10.39 -1.15
CA ILE A 80 -10.18 11.25 -0.24
C ILE A 80 -10.39 12.73 -0.57
N LYS A 81 -10.43 13.10 -1.86
CA LYS A 81 -10.60 14.50 -2.29
C LYS A 81 -11.99 15.05 -2.01
N ASN A 82 -13.03 14.24 -2.19
CA ASN A 82 -14.44 14.67 -2.12
C ASN A 82 -15.15 14.20 -0.84
N GLY A 83 -14.38 13.83 0.20
CA GLY A 83 -14.91 13.40 1.49
C GLY A 83 -15.83 14.42 2.13
#